data_AF-A0A3Q0J416-F1
#
_entry.id   AF-A0A3Q0J416-F1
#
_cell.length_a   1.000
_cell.length_b   1.000
_cell.length_c   1.000
_cell.angle_alpha   90.00
_cell.angle_beta   90.00
_cell.angle_gamma   90.00
#
_symmetry.space_group_name_H-M   'P 1'
#
loop_
_entity.id
_entity.type
_entity.pdbx_description
1 polymer ?
#
loop_
_entity_poly.entity_id
_entity_poly.type
_entity_poly.pdbx_seq_one_letter_code
_entity_poly.pdbx_strand_id
1 'polypeptide(L)'
;MELYSSLDGDRITGWNDSALTQLLGMYMKVPEKQEGVDLTPYLDKKESLVQHYQYDKKRAWLHTRYRDFTARRNRHKEPPEIYDWEYIYKVAFETRPMDARKRFFEQGLDPLEERRMGTGSKDYGYTKEYQYDRRYIRKRDRVEGDKRKYEETFYPDIF
;
A
#
# COMPACT_ATOMS: atom_id res chain seq x y z
N MET A 1 3.03 -15.04 -40.83
CA MET A 1 2.13 -16.07 -41.37
C MET A 1 0.73 -15.50 -41.35
N GLU A 2 0.04 -15.54 -42.48
CA GLU A 2 -1.38 -15.17 -42.54
C GLU A 2 -2.24 -16.41 -42.21
N LEU A 3 -3.36 -16.20 -41.52
CA LEU A 3 -4.29 -17.27 -41.12
C LEU A 3 -5.18 -17.70 -42.31
N TYR A 4 -5.56 -16.74 -43.14
CA TYR A 4 -6.25 -16.94 -44.41
C TYR A 4 -5.91 -15.79 -45.36
N SER A 5 -6.07 -15.99 -46.67
CA SER A 5 -5.72 -14.99 -47.69
C SER A 5 -6.90 -14.07 -48.05
N SER A 6 -8.10 -14.63 -48.19
CA SER A 6 -9.30 -13.90 -48.61
C SER A 6 -10.58 -14.62 -48.19
N LEU A 7 -11.67 -13.85 -48.10
CA LEU A 7 -13.01 -14.29 -47.74
C LEU A 7 -13.95 -13.98 -48.92
N ASP A 8 -14.38 -15.02 -49.63
CA ASP A 8 -15.36 -14.92 -50.71
C ASP A 8 -16.72 -15.37 -50.16
N GLY A 9 -17.49 -14.41 -49.64
CA GLY A 9 -18.79 -14.68 -49.00
C GLY A 9 -18.67 -15.64 -47.82
N ASP A 10 -19.26 -16.82 -47.95
CA ASP A 10 -19.23 -17.88 -46.92
C ASP A 10 -18.02 -18.83 -47.01
N ARG A 11 -17.11 -18.62 -47.98
CA ARG A 11 -15.95 -19.49 -48.18
C ARG A 11 -14.65 -18.77 -47.85
N ILE A 12 -13.84 -19.42 -47.01
CA ILE A 12 -12.50 -18.98 -46.66
C ILE A 12 -11.52 -19.62 -47.64
N THR A 13 -10.77 -18.80 -48.35
CA THR A 13 -9.69 -19.25 -49.24
C THR A 13 -8.33 -19.05 -48.57
N GLY A 14 -7.43 -20.03 -48.75
CA GLY A 14 -6.06 -19.96 -48.24
C GLY A 14 -5.92 -20.20 -46.74
N TRP A 15 -6.76 -21.04 -46.14
CA TRP A 15 -6.69 -21.38 -44.71
C TRP A 15 -5.34 -22.02 -44.33
N ASN A 16 -4.76 -21.53 -43.23
CA ASN A 16 -3.44 -21.96 -42.75
C ASN A 16 -3.51 -22.58 -41.35
N ASP A 17 -3.55 -23.91 -41.30
CA ASP A 17 -3.54 -24.68 -40.04
C ASP A 17 -2.27 -24.48 -39.21
N SER A 18 -1.13 -24.14 -39.83
CA SER A 18 0.11 -23.87 -39.09
C SER A 18 -0.01 -22.61 -38.23
N ALA A 19 -0.71 -21.58 -38.72
CA ALA A 19 -0.94 -20.37 -37.94
C ALA A 19 -1.92 -20.63 -36.79
N LEU A 20 -2.96 -21.43 -37.04
CA LEU A 20 -3.94 -21.82 -36.02
C LEU A 20 -3.31 -22.66 -34.90
N THR A 21 -2.53 -23.69 -35.25
CA THR A 21 -1.87 -24.56 -34.27
C THR A 21 -0.88 -23.80 -33.40
N GLN A 22 -0.19 -22.81 -33.98
CA GLN A 22 0.72 -21.94 -33.23
C GLN A 22 -0.03 -21.03 -32.25
N LEU A 23 -1.17 -20.46 -32.66
CA LEU A 23 -2.07 -19.71 -31.77
C LEU A 23 -2.60 -20.59 -30.65
N LEU A 24 -3.12 -21.79 -30.99
CA LEU A 24 -3.60 -22.76 -30.02
C LEU A 24 -2.51 -23.12 -29.01
N GLY A 25 -1.28 -23.35 -29.50
CA GLY A 25 -0.12 -23.63 -28.67
C GLY A 25 0.23 -22.50 -27.69
N MET A 26 0.01 -21.22 -28.07
CA MET A 26 0.19 -20.10 -27.14
C MET A 26 -0.85 -20.11 -26.03
N TYR A 27 -2.11 -20.41 -26.34
CA TYR A 27 -3.19 -20.47 -25.34
C TYR A 27 -3.14 -21.72 -24.46
N MET A 28 -2.59 -22.82 -24.97
CA MET A 28 -2.43 -24.08 -24.22
C MET A 28 -1.15 -24.13 -23.37
N LYS A 29 -0.25 -23.15 -23.49
CA LYS A 29 0.96 -23.11 -22.68
C LYS A 29 0.62 -22.91 -21.20
N VAL A 30 0.82 -23.97 -20.43
CA VAL A 30 0.82 -23.91 -18.96
C VAL A 30 2.12 -23.24 -18.52
N PRO A 31 2.08 -22.29 -17.57
CA PRO A 31 3.30 -21.71 -17.03
C PRO A 31 4.13 -22.79 -16.34
N GLU A 32 5.32 -23.04 -16.86
CA GLU A 32 6.31 -23.93 -16.25
C GLU A 32 7.12 -23.18 -15.19
N LYS A 33 7.45 -23.87 -14.09
CA LYS A 33 8.38 -23.33 -13.10
C LYS A 33 9.77 -23.32 -13.70
N GLN A 34 10.44 -22.16 -13.68
CA GLN A 34 11.84 -22.07 -14.08
C GLN A 34 12.71 -22.74 -13.01
N GLU A 35 13.32 -23.87 -13.35
CA GLU A 35 14.25 -24.55 -12.47
C GLU A 35 15.59 -23.79 -12.42
N GLY A 36 16.15 -23.63 -11.22
CA GLY A 36 17.46 -23.00 -11.01
C GLY A 36 17.46 -21.47 -10.93
N VAL A 37 16.33 -20.79 -11.13
CA VAL A 37 16.20 -19.33 -10.99
C VAL A 37 15.27 -19.00 -9.83
N ASP A 38 15.79 -18.30 -8.82
CA ASP A 38 14.96 -17.75 -7.75
C ASP A 38 14.25 -16.48 -8.25
N LEU A 39 13.00 -16.64 -8.70
CA LEU A 39 12.15 -15.52 -9.15
C LEU A 39 11.73 -14.61 -7.99
N THR A 40 11.93 -15.03 -6.74
CA THR A 40 11.43 -14.36 -5.55
C THR A 40 12.51 -14.24 -4.46
N PRO A 41 13.67 -13.63 -4.77
CA PRO A 41 14.83 -13.66 -3.87
C PRO A 41 14.63 -12.90 -2.56
N TYR A 42 13.68 -11.95 -2.53
CA TYR A 42 13.38 -11.13 -1.36
C TYR A 42 12.25 -11.69 -0.49
N LEU A 43 11.63 -12.80 -0.89
CA LEU A 43 10.61 -13.49 -0.11
C LEU A 43 11.28 -14.55 0.76
N ASP A 44 10.79 -14.70 1.99
CA ASP A 44 11.25 -15.79 2.83
C ASP A 44 10.84 -17.13 2.20
N LYS A 45 11.80 -18.06 2.11
CA LYS A 45 11.58 -19.40 1.54
C LYS A 45 10.66 -20.25 2.41
N LYS A 46 10.58 -19.94 3.71
CA LYS A 46 9.72 -20.65 4.67
C LYS A 46 8.32 -20.06 4.74
N GLU A 47 8.22 -18.73 4.81
CA GLU A 47 6.95 -18.00 4.98
C GLU A 47 6.66 -17.09 3.77
N SER A 48 6.56 -17.68 2.58
CA SER A 48 6.41 -16.92 1.32
C SER A 48 5.03 -16.27 1.12
N LEU A 49 4.00 -16.80 1.77
CA LEU A 49 2.62 -16.29 1.71
C LEU A 49 2.15 -15.92 3.11
N VAL A 50 1.23 -14.94 3.19
CA VAL A 50 0.67 -14.47 4.47
C VAL A 50 0.01 -15.59 5.26
N GLN A 51 -0.59 -16.57 4.58
CA GLN A 51 -1.18 -17.76 5.20
C GLN A 51 -0.14 -18.68 5.87
N HIS A 52 1.13 -18.63 5.46
CA HIS A 52 2.17 -19.49 6.01
C HIS A 52 2.73 -18.96 7.34
N TYR A 53 2.44 -17.71 7.73
CA TYR A 53 2.83 -17.20 9.05
C TYR A 53 2.16 -17.98 10.17
N GLN A 54 2.93 -18.46 11.15
CA GLN A 54 2.39 -19.21 12.29
C GLN A 54 1.59 -18.32 13.27
N TYR A 55 1.97 -17.05 13.41
CA TYR A 55 1.39 -16.13 14.39
C TYR A 55 0.29 -15.26 13.77
N ASP A 56 -0.94 -15.38 14.26
CA ASP A 56 -2.07 -14.55 13.78
C ASP A 56 -1.86 -13.05 14.00
N LYS A 57 -1.19 -12.68 15.10
CA LYS A 57 -0.81 -11.28 15.37
C LYS A 57 0.13 -10.72 14.30
N LYS A 58 1.08 -11.53 13.80
CA LYS A 58 1.99 -11.17 12.71
C LYS A 58 1.22 -10.94 11.41
N ARG A 59 0.23 -11.80 11.10
CA ARG A 59 -0.65 -11.65 9.93
C ARG A 59 -1.46 -10.35 9.99
N ALA A 60 -2.12 -10.09 11.12
CA ALA A 60 -2.93 -8.89 11.32
C ALA A 60 -2.09 -7.61 11.27
N TRP A 61 -0.88 -7.65 11.86
CA TRP A 61 0.09 -6.56 11.78
C TRP A 61 0.51 -6.28 10.35
N LEU A 62 0.91 -7.30 9.59
CA LEU A 62 1.36 -7.17 8.20
C LEU A 62 0.24 -6.61 7.31
N HIS A 63 -0.99 -7.12 7.46
CA HIS A 63 -2.14 -6.65 6.71
C HIS A 63 -2.44 -5.16 6.98
N THR A 64 -2.43 -4.76 8.25
CA THR A 64 -2.63 -3.35 8.65
C THR A 64 -1.55 -2.46 8.03
N ARG A 65 -0.29 -2.90 8.11
CA ARG A 65 0.84 -2.14 7.59
C ARG A 65 0.82 -2.03 6.08
N TYR A 66 0.50 -3.12 5.37
CA TYR A 66 0.31 -3.12 3.92
C TYR A 66 -0.80 -2.17 3.49
N ARG A 67 -1.93 -2.16 4.21
CA ARG A 67 -3.03 -1.23 3.96
C ARG A 67 -2.58 0.22 4.14
N ASP A 68 -1.81 0.51 5.18
CA ASP A 68 -1.27 1.86 5.39
C ASP A 68 -0.35 2.27 4.24
N PHE A 69 0.57 1.40 3.82
CA PHE A 69 1.48 1.66 2.70
C PHE A 69 0.73 1.93 1.39
N THR A 70 -0.31 1.14 1.11
CA THR A 70 -1.09 1.24 -0.15
C THR A 70 -2.09 2.39 -0.12
N ALA A 71 -2.77 2.62 1.00
CA ALA A 71 -3.77 3.68 1.15
C ALA A 71 -3.15 5.08 1.26
N ARG A 72 -1.98 5.20 1.89
CA ARG A 72 -1.26 6.48 2.10
C ARG A 72 -0.25 6.79 1.00
N ARG A 73 -0.29 6.08 -0.13
CA ARG A 73 0.50 6.47 -1.31
C ARG A 73 0.13 7.90 -1.70
N ASN A 74 1.13 8.77 -1.87
CA ASN A 74 0.91 10.13 -2.37
C ASN A 74 0.17 10.07 -3.71
N ARG A 75 -1.12 10.40 -3.69
CA ARG A 75 -1.92 10.60 -4.89
C ARG A 75 -1.61 12.01 -5.40
N HIS A 76 -1.55 12.19 -6.71
CA HIS A 76 -1.47 13.50 -7.36
C HIS A 76 -2.78 14.26 -7.13
N LYS A 77 -3.00 14.73 -5.90
CA LYS A 77 -4.05 15.68 -5.58
C LYS A 77 -3.36 17.00 -5.31
N GLU A 78 -3.86 18.04 -5.95
CA GLU A 78 -3.45 19.40 -5.65
C GLU A 78 -3.71 19.70 -4.17
N PRO A 79 -2.81 20.45 -3.51
CA PRO A 79 -3.08 20.95 -2.18
C PRO A 79 -4.34 21.82 -2.25
N PRO A 80 -5.18 21.83 -1.19
CA PRO A 80 -6.30 22.74 -1.13
C PRO A 80 -5.81 24.19 -1.29
N GLU A 81 -6.46 24.94 -2.18
CA GLU A 81 -6.17 26.35 -2.42
C GLU A 81 -6.64 27.22 -1.24
N ILE A 82 -5.99 28.36 -1.07
CA ILE A 82 -6.42 29.42 -0.14
C ILE A 82 -7.15 30.47 -0.97
N TYR A 83 -8.42 30.73 -0.68
CA TYR A 83 -9.14 31.80 -1.36
C TYR A 83 -8.58 33.16 -0.96
N ASP A 84 -8.60 34.15 -1.86
CA ASP A 84 -8.05 35.50 -1.59
C ASP A 84 -8.64 36.15 -0.33
N TRP A 85 -9.94 35.97 -0.09
CA TRP A 85 -10.59 36.49 1.11
C TRP A 85 -10.11 35.77 2.39
N GLU A 86 -9.80 34.47 2.33
CA GLU A 86 -9.23 33.73 3.46
C GLU A 86 -7.83 34.27 3.74
N TYR A 87 -7.03 34.48 2.71
CA TYR A 87 -5.70 35.08 2.87
C TYR A 87 -5.77 36.47 3.53
N ILE A 88 -6.61 37.37 3.00
CA ILE A 88 -6.77 38.73 3.55
C ILE A 88 -7.26 38.67 5.00
N TYR A 89 -8.41 38.03 5.25
CA TYR A 89 -9.06 38.14 6.56
C TYR A 89 -8.51 37.21 7.63
N LYS A 90 -7.91 36.06 7.25
CA LYS A 90 -7.44 35.03 8.19
C LYS A 90 -5.92 34.97 8.32
N VAL A 91 -5.16 35.32 7.28
CA VAL A 91 -3.68 35.29 7.31
C VAL A 91 -3.10 36.70 7.51
N ALA A 92 -3.51 37.69 6.71
CA ALA A 92 -2.91 39.02 6.75
C ALA A 92 -3.41 39.88 7.92
N PHE A 93 -4.71 39.84 8.21
CA PHE A 93 -5.34 40.74 9.19
C PHE A 93 -5.98 40.06 10.40
N GLU A 94 -6.06 38.72 10.44
CA GLU A 94 -6.61 37.91 11.55
C GLU A 94 -7.97 38.40 12.13
N THR A 95 -8.79 39.04 11.30
CA THR A 95 -10.04 39.72 11.71
C THR A 95 -11.21 38.79 12.02
N ARG A 96 -11.07 37.47 11.79
CA ARG A 96 -12.14 36.48 11.95
C ARG A 96 -11.78 35.34 12.93
N PRO A 97 -11.49 35.63 14.21
CA PRO A 97 -11.11 34.59 15.18
C PRO A 97 -12.29 33.70 15.64
N MET A 98 -13.54 34.12 15.38
CA MET A 98 -14.74 33.39 15.80
C MET A 98 -15.11 32.20 14.90
N ASP A 99 -14.37 31.96 13.82
CA ASP A 99 -14.66 30.85 12.90
C ASP A 99 -14.42 29.49 13.58
N ALA A 100 -15.40 28.58 13.52
CA ALA A 100 -15.45 27.40 14.38
C ALA A 100 -14.43 26.30 14.00
N ARG A 101 -13.92 26.31 12.76
CA ARG A 101 -12.93 25.33 12.29
C ARG A 101 -11.74 26.04 11.66
N LYS A 102 -10.60 25.94 12.34
CA LYS A 102 -9.34 26.44 11.80
C LYS A 102 -8.90 25.63 10.58
N ARG A 103 -8.50 26.31 9.51
CA ARG A 103 -7.98 25.69 8.28
C ARG A 103 -6.54 25.20 8.49
N PHE A 104 -6.06 24.36 7.56
CA PHE A 104 -4.70 23.82 7.61
C PHE A 104 -3.62 24.93 7.64
N PHE A 105 -3.81 25.99 6.84
CA PHE A 105 -2.87 27.11 6.76
C PHE A 105 -2.83 27.97 8.03
N GLU A 106 -3.93 28.09 8.77
CA GLU A 106 -3.97 28.81 10.05
C GLU A 106 -3.28 28.04 11.18
N GLN A 107 -3.15 26.73 11.02
CA GLN A 107 -2.50 25.84 12.00
C GLN A 107 -1.01 25.59 11.66
N GLY A 108 -0.51 26.12 10.55
CA GLY A 108 0.83 25.81 10.04
C GLY A 108 1.00 24.33 9.68
N LEU A 109 -0.11 23.63 9.37
CA LEU A 109 -0.11 22.22 9.01
C LEU A 109 -0.10 22.09 7.49
N ASP A 110 0.79 21.25 6.96
CA ASP A 110 0.77 20.88 5.55
C ASP A 110 -0.36 19.84 5.33
N PRO A 111 -1.37 20.15 4.49
CA PRO A 111 -2.48 19.23 4.21
C PRO A 111 -2.04 17.93 3.50
N LEU A 112 -0.83 17.90 2.96
CA LEU A 112 -0.22 16.70 2.36
C LEU A 112 0.62 15.89 3.35
N GLU A 113 1.02 16.47 4.48
CA GLU A 113 1.88 15.81 5.48
C GLU A 113 1.16 14.66 6.19
N GLU A 114 -0.16 14.75 6.41
CA GLU A 114 -0.95 13.64 7.00
C GLU A 114 -0.92 12.35 6.15
N ARG A 115 -0.66 12.47 4.84
CA ARG A 115 -0.53 11.33 3.92
C ARG A 115 0.87 10.75 3.91
N ARG A 116 1.86 11.46 4.43
CA ARG A 116 3.21 10.94 4.51
C ARG A 116 3.21 9.71 5.41
N MET A 117 3.92 8.68 4.96
CA MET A 117 4.18 7.50 5.77
C MET A 117 4.79 7.96 7.10
N GLY A 118 4.19 7.52 8.21
CA GLY A 118 4.70 7.79 9.56
C GLY A 118 4.24 9.11 10.21
N THR A 119 3.23 9.80 9.67
CA THR A 119 2.80 11.12 10.20
C THR A 119 1.32 11.16 10.61
N GLY A 120 0.44 10.45 9.89
CA GLY A 120 -1.01 10.48 10.12
C GLY A 120 -1.58 9.43 11.06
N SER A 121 -0.89 9.05 12.14
CA SER A 121 -1.40 8.02 13.05
C SER A 121 -1.31 8.49 14.50
N LYS A 122 -2.37 9.14 14.97
CA LYS A 122 -2.52 9.46 16.39
C LYS A 122 -2.88 8.22 17.24
N ASP A 123 -3.48 7.20 16.62
CA ASP A 123 -3.85 5.94 17.29
C ASP A 123 -2.70 4.91 17.34
N TYR A 124 -1.71 5.06 16.48
CA TYR A 124 -0.48 4.26 16.49
C TYR A 124 0.70 5.23 16.45
N GLY A 125 1.31 5.51 17.61
CA GLY A 125 2.44 6.43 17.78
C GLY A 125 3.45 6.37 16.64
N TYR A 126 3.32 7.28 15.69
CA TYR A 126 4.32 7.55 14.68
C TYR A 126 4.44 9.07 14.63
N THR A 127 5.23 9.61 15.55
CA THR A 127 5.86 10.92 15.43
C THR A 127 7.08 10.81 14.51
N LYS A 128 7.53 11.96 13.96
CA LYS A 128 8.57 12.13 12.93
C LYS A 128 9.91 11.39 13.14
N GLU A 129 10.14 10.80 14.30
CA GLU A 129 11.26 9.92 14.60
C GLU A 129 10.88 8.48 14.26
N TYR A 130 11.16 8.06 13.04
CA TYR A 130 11.18 6.63 12.74
C TYR A 130 12.24 5.95 13.60
N GLN A 131 11.83 5.27 14.67
CA GLN A 131 12.50 4.08 15.22
C GLN A 131 11.78 3.57 16.49
N TYR A 132 11.09 2.42 16.39
CA TYR A 132 10.73 1.57 17.54
C TYR A 132 9.68 2.06 18.56
N ASP A 133 8.53 2.58 18.12
CA ASP A 133 7.42 2.85 19.05
C ASP A 133 6.76 1.54 19.49
N ARG A 134 7.42 0.87 20.44
CA ARG A 134 6.91 -0.30 21.14
C ARG A 134 5.61 0.10 21.85
N ARG A 135 4.48 -0.50 21.48
CA ARG A 135 3.21 -0.16 22.12
C ARG A 135 3.24 -0.61 23.58
N TYR A 136 3.08 0.35 24.49
CA TYR A 136 3.06 0.06 25.91
C TYR A 136 1.78 -0.69 26.29
N ILE A 137 1.93 -1.85 26.92
CA ILE A 137 0.83 -2.61 27.49
C ILE A 137 0.55 -2.02 28.87
N ARG A 138 -0.65 -1.46 29.06
CA ARG A 138 -1.10 -0.94 30.35
C ARG A 138 -1.07 -2.06 31.38
N LYS A 139 -0.69 -1.76 32.63
CA LYS A 139 -0.53 -2.78 33.68
C LYS A 139 -1.76 -3.68 33.86
N ARG A 140 -2.96 -3.11 33.72
CA ARG A 140 -4.25 -3.81 33.82
C ARG A 140 -4.51 -4.81 32.68
N ASP A 141 -3.91 -4.59 31.51
CA ASP A 141 -4.13 -5.39 30.30
C ASP A 141 -3.04 -6.47 30.15
N ARG A 142 -2.12 -6.58 31.14
CA ARG A 142 -1.08 -7.62 31.16
C ARG A 142 -1.63 -8.90 31.73
N VAL A 143 -1.33 -10.01 31.06
CA VAL A 143 -1.60 -11.35 31.59
C VAL A 143 -0.83 -11.53 32.90
N GLU A 144 -1.47 -12.16 33.89
CA GLU A 144 -0.87 -12.41 35.19
C GLU A 144 0.44 -13.20 35.04
N GLY A 145 1.54 -12.66 35.58
CA GLY A 145 2.89 -13.22 35.41
C GLY A 145 3.69 -12.68 34.22
N ASP A 146 3.06 -11.97 33.27
CA ASP A 146 3.78 -11.36 32.13
C ASP A 146 4.49 -10.05 32.56
N LYS A 147 5.83 -10.09 32.52
CA LYS A 147 6.68 -8.94 32.87
C LYS A 147 6.88 -7.98 31.70
N ARG A 148 6.41 -8.32 30.50
CA ARG A 148 6.59 -7.49 29.30
C ARG A 148 5.82 -6.18 29.45
N LYS A 149 6.53 -5.08 29.22
CA LYS A 149 5.96 -3.72 29.24
C LYS A 149 5.38 -3.32 27.89
N TYR A 150 5.72 -4.04 26.84
CA TYR A 150 5.46 -3.66 25.46
C TYR A 150 4.92 -4.85 24.66
N GLU A 151 4.11 -4.55 23.64
CA GLU A 151 3.66 -5.52 22.64
C GLU A 151 4.82 -6.09 21.84
N GLU A 152 4.63 -7.31 21.33
CA GLU A 152 5.57 -7.94 20.39
C GLU A 152 5.63 -7.13 19.10
N THR A 153 6.84 -6.78 18.68
CA THR A 153 7.11 -6.09 17.42
C THR A 153 7.46 -7.12 16.35
N PHE A 154 6.73 -7.10 15.23
CA PHE A 154 6.92 -8.06 14.11
C PHE A 154 7.76 -7.49 12.96
N TYR A 155 8.54 -6.45 13.22
CA TYR A 155 9.43 -5.88 12.21
C TYR A 155 10.50 -6.91 11.80
N PRO A 156 10.93 -6.92 10.53
CA PRO A 156 12.03 -7.77 10.11
C PRO A 156 13.31 -7.28 10.80
N ASP A 157 13.71 -8.01 11.84
CA ASP A 157 15.04 -7.91 12.42
C ASP A 157 16.01 -8.50 11.38
N ILE A 158 16.64 -7.61 10.61
CA ILE A 158 17.81 -7.84 9.75
C ILE A 158 17.50 -8.59 8.43
N PHE A 159 17.86 -7.96 7.30
CA PHE A 159 18.05 -8.63 6.01
C PHE A 159 19.46 -9.24 5.95
#